data_AF-A0A7C9HUK0-F1
#
_entry.id   AF-A0A7C9HUK0-F1
#
_cell.length_a   1.000
_cell.length_b   1.000
_cell.length_c   1.000
_cell.angle_alpha   90.00
_cell.angle_beta   90.00
_cell.angle_gamma   90.00
#
_symmetry.space_group_name_H-M   'P 1'
#
loop_
_entity.id
_entity.type
_entity.pdbx_description
1 polymer ?
#
loop_
_entity_poly.entity_id
_entity_poly.type
_entity_poly.pdbx_seq_one_letter_code
_entity_poly.pdbx_strand_id
1 'polypeptide(L)'
;MTDASPPWDDFQREMLDALGHVVFRVHNADAIEDTPLTQAIARAAKTDLAALPKLPPLAQLRTPAAKRALWPQLRALRKAARR
;
A
#
# COMPACT_ATOMS: atom_id res chain seq x y z
N MET A 1 -20.17 -5.43 -0.25
CA MET A 1 -19.52 -4.59 -1.27
C MET A 1 -19.63 -3.16 -0.78
N THR A 2 -18.59 -2.63 -0.14
CA THR A 2 -18.59 -1.24 0.34
C THR A 2 -18.27 -0.32 -0.84
N ASP A 3 -19.33 0.24 -1.42
CA ASP A 3 -19.27 1.32 -2.39
C ASP A 3 -18.85 2.59 -1.65
N ALA A 4 -17.54 2.77 -1.47
CA ALA A 4 -17.01 4.02 -0.93
C ALA A 4 -17.12 5.06 -2.04
N SER A 5 -18.27 5.74 -2.12
CA SER A 5 -18.46 6.88 -3.00
C SER A 5 -17.30 7.86 -2.76
N PRO A 6 -16.55 8.26 -3.80
CA PRO A 6 -15.42 9.16 -3.61
C PRO A 6 -15.93 10.46 -2.96
N PRO A 7 -15.13 11.07 -2.07
CA PRO A 7 -15.59 12.18 -1.23
C PRO A 7 -16.17 13.34 -2.04
N TRP A 8 -15.69 13.57 -3.27
CA TRP A 8 -16.19 14.59 -4.20
C TRP A 8 -16.53 13.98 -5.56
N ASP A 9 -17.65 14.43 -6.12
CA ASP A 9 -18.10 14.10 -7.47
C ASP A 9 -17.35 14.91 -8.56
N ASP A 10 -17.58 14.57 -9.83
CA ASP A 10 -16.86 15.19 -10.95
C ASP A 10 -17.24 16.67 -11.14
N PHE A 11 -18.51 17.02 -10.88
CA PHE A 11 -18.99 18.41 -11.00
C PHE A 11 -18.35 19.33 -9.95
N GLN A 12 -18.24 18.88 -8.71
CA GLN A 12 -17.59 19.63 -7.63
C GLN A 12 -16.11 19.87 -7.92
N ARG A 13 -15.42 18.90 -8.54
CA ARG A 13 -14.00 19.07 -8.94
C ARG A 13 -13.85 20.11 -10.02
N GLU A 14 -14.74 20.11 -11.02
CA GLU A 14 -14.74 21.08 -12.11
C GLU A 14 -15.01 22.50 -11.60
N MET A 15 -15.96 22.67 -10.67
CA MET A 15 -16.21 23.95 -10.00
C MET A 15 -15.01 24.46 -9.21
N LEU A 16 -14.31 23.57 -8.50
CA LEU A 16 -13.14 23.95 -7.72
C LEU A 16 -11.94 24.30 -8.60
N ASP A 17 -11.76 23.59 -9.71
CA ASP A 17 -10.76 23.92 -10.73
C ASP A 17 -11.03 25.30 -11.36
N ALA A 18 -12.29 25.59 -11.71
CA ALA A 18 -12.71 26.89 -12.24
C ALA A 18 -12.50 28.06 -11.25
N LEU A 19 -12.56 27.79 -9.94
CA LEU A 19 -12.23 28.75 -8.88
C LEU A 19 -10.73 28.87 -8.61
N GLY A 20 -9.89 28.11 -9.32
CA GLY A 20 -8.43 28.12 -9.18
C GLY A 20 -7.91 27.28 -8.01
N HIS A 21 -8.71 26.36 -7.47
CA HIS A 21 -8.30 25.47 -6.38
C HIS A 21 -7.69 24.17 -6.93
N VAL A 22 -6.53 23.80 -6.39
CA VAL A 22 -5.86 22.52 -6.72
C VAL A 22 -6.35 21.44 -5.76
N VAL A 23 -6.92 20.36 -6.31
CA VAL A 23 -7.38 19.21 -5.52
C VAL A 23 -6.20 18.28 -5.22
N PHE A 24 -5.78 18.23 -3.96
CA PHE A 24 -4.76 17.27 -3.52
C PHE A 24 -5.42 15.94 -3.14
N ARG A 25 -4.97 14.85 -3.77
CA ARG A 25 -5.32 13.50 -3.29
C ARG A 25 -4.43 13.17 -2.10
N VAL A 26 -5.05 12.80 -0.97
CA VAL A 26 -4.32 12.28 0.18
C VAL A 26 -3.63 10.98 -0.24
N HIS A 27 -2.32 11.04 -0.44
CA HIS A 27 -1.51 9.85 -0.54
C HIS A 27 -1.27 9.37 0.89
N ASN A 28 -1.93 8.28 1.29
CA ASN A 28 -1.57 7.63 2.55
C ASN A 28 -0.12 7.17 2.43
N ALA A 29 0.82 7.86 3.07
CA ALA A 29 2.24 7.51 3.04
C ALA A 29 2.51 6.10 3.62
N ASP A 30 1.54 5.55 4.36
CA ASP A 30 1.55 4.19 4.88
C ASP A 30 0.88 3.16 3.95
N ALA A 31 0.20 3.60 2.88
CA ALA A 31 -0.34 2.70 1.88
C ALA A 31 0.80 2.10 1.06
N ILE A 32 0.89 0.77 1.09
CA ILE A 32 1.84 0.03 0.29
C ILE A 32 1.44 0.19 -1.17
N GLU A 33 2.29 0.84 -1.97
CA GLU A 33 2.07 1.00 -3.39
C GLU A 33 1.90 -0.37 -4.05
N ASP A 34 0.86 -0.51 -4.89
CA ASP A 34 0.59 -1.74 -5.63
C ASP A 34 1.55 -1.84 -6.82
N THR A 35 2.70 -2.46 -6.57
CA THR A 35 3.76 -2.68 -7.55
C THR A 35 3.98 -4.17 -7.74
N PRO A 36 4.57 -4.62 -8.86
CA PRO A 36 4.87 -6.04 -9.06
C PRO A 36 5.72 -6.65 -7.94
N LEU A 37 6.59 -5.84 -7.30
CA LEU A 37 7.41 -6.28 -6.18
C LEU A 37 6.60 -6.46 -4.90
N THR A 38 5.71 -5.53 -4.56
CA THR A 38 4.87 -5.63 -3.34
C THR A 38 3.87 -6.76 -3.47
N GLN A 39 3.32 -7.00 -4.67
CA GLN A 39 2.52 -8.20 -4.97
C GLN A 39 3.32 -9.50 -4.78
N ALA A 40 4.57 -9.55 -5.25
CA ALA A 40 5.42 -10.72 -5.06
C ALA A 40 5.71 -11.01 -3.58
N ILE A 41 5.91 -9.96 -2.78
CA ILE A 41 6.09 -10.07 -1.32
C ILE A 41 4.82 -10.58 -0.64
N ALA A 42 3.65 -10.03 -0.99
CA ALA A 42 2.34 -10.48 -0.47
C ALA A 42 2.12 -11.97 -0.76
N ARG A 43 2.35 -12.40 -2.01
CA ARG A 43 2.28 -13.81 -2.41
C ARG A 43 3.25 -14.69 -1.62
N ALA A 44 4.50 -14.25 -1.44
CA ALA A 44 5.50 -14.99 -0.68
C ALA A 44 5.12 -15.16 0.81
N ALA A 45 4.47 -14.14 1.39
CA ALA A 45 3.92 -14.18 2.74
C ALA A 45 2.58 -14.94 2.84
N LYS A 46 1.98 -15.34 1.72
CA LYS A 46 0.64 -15.91 1.63
C LYS A 46 -0.43 -15.01 2.26
N THR A 47 -0.35 -13.71 1.95
CA THR A 47 -1.28 -12.71 2.46
C THR A 47 -1.66 -11.71 1.37
N ASP A 48 -2.59 -10.81 1.67
CA ASP A 48 -2.99 -9.73 0.78
C ASP A 48 -2.12 -8.47 0.99
N LEU A 49 -2.03 -7.60 -0.01
CA LEU A 49 -1.29 -6.32 0.05
C LEU A 49 -1.73 -5.47 1.25
N ALA A 50 -3.04 -5.43 1.54
CA ALA A 50 -3.59 -4.67 2.67
C ALA A 50 -3.17 -5.22 4.05
N ALA A 51 -2.73 -6.48 4.12
CA ALA A 51 -2.31 -7.15 5.35
C ALA A 51 -0.78 -7.20 5.51
N LEU A 52 -0.02 -6.64 4.55
CA LEU A 52 1.42 -6.53 4.67
C LEU A 52 1.81 -5.48 5.72
N PRO A 53 2.86 -5.74 6.53
CA PRO A 53 3.40 -4.74 7.43
C PRO A 53 4.03 -3.60 6.64
N LYS A 54 4.17 -2.42 7.27
CA LYS A 54 4.85 -1.27 6.68
C LYS A 54 6.23 -1.67 6.16
N LEU A 55 6.37 -1.67 4.84
CA LEU A 55 7.62 -2.05 4.19
C LEU A 55 8.64 -0.92 4.32
N PRO A 56 9.92 -1.23 4.56
CA PRO A 56 10.97 -0.24 4.40
C PRO A 56 11.03 0.23 2.94
N PRO A 57 11.60 1.42 2.66
CA PRO A 57 11.72 1.92 1.30
C PRO A 57 12.30 0.87 0.34
N LEU A 58 11.70 0.69 -0.83
CA LEU A 58 12.06 -0.41 -1.75
C LEU A 58 13.56 -0.39 -2.15
N ALA A 59 14.16 0.80 -2.20
CA ALA A 59 15.60 0.96 -2.42
C ALA A 59 16.44 0.24 -1.34
N GLN A 60 16.00 0.27 -0.07
CA GLN A 60 16.70 -0.38 1.04
C GLN A 60 16.59 -1.90 0.98
N LEU A 61 15.49 -2.44 0.41
CA LEU A 61 15.30 -3.89 0.20
C LEU A 61 16.31 -4.50 -0.76
N ARG A 62 17.12 -3.70 -1.47
CA ARG A 62 18.24 -4.21 -2.27
C ARG A 62 19.40 -4.69 -1.38
N THR A 63 19.47 -4.23 -0.13
CA THR A 63 20.52 -4.61 0.82
C THR A 63 20.22 -5.94 1.51
N PRO A 64 21.24 -6.79 1.78
CA PRO A 64 21.03 -8.04 2.52
C PRO A 64 20.52 -7.84 3.96
N ALA A 65 20.92 -6.75 4.62
CA ALA A 65 20.51 -6.43 5.99
C ALA A 65 19.00 -6.13 6.07
N ALA A 66 18.49 -5.27 5.18
CA ALA A 66 17.05 -4.95 5.14
C ALA A 66 16.19 -6.18 4.82
N LYS A 67 16.63 -7.05 3.91
CA LYS A 67 15.94 -8.32 3.62
C LYS A 67 15.86 -9.20 4.88
N ARG A 68 16.97 -9.37 5.60
CA ARG A 68 17.01 -10.21 6.81
C ARG A 68 16.13 -9.67 7.94
N ALA A 69 16.06 -8.34 8.10
CA ALA A 69 15.17 -7.71 9.07
C ALA A 69 13.68 -7.98 8.77
N LEU A 70 13.31 -8.11 7.49
CA LEU A 70 11.94 -8.36 7.06
C LEU A 70 11.52 -9.85 7.21
N TRP A 71 12.46 -10.80 7.10
CA TRP A 71 12.14 -12.23 7.09
C TRP A 71 11.34 -12.76 8.30
N PRO A 72 11.63 -12.38 9.56
CA PRO A 72 10.85 -12.85 10.70
C PRO A 72 9.37 -12.48 10.59
N GLN A 73 9.06 -11.26 10.13
CA GLN A 73 7.70 -10.76 9.98
C GLN A 73 6.94 -11.54 8.90
N LEU A 74 7.55 -11.73 7.71
CA LEU A 74 6.93 -12.51 6.63
C LEU A 74 6.71 -13.98 7.03
N ARG A 75 7.65 -14.57 7.80
CA ARG A 75 7.48 -15.94 8.31
C ARG A 75 6.35 -16.03 9.33
N ALA A 76 6.17 -15.02 10.18
CA ALA A 76 5.05 -14.96 11.12
C ALA A 76 3.71 -14.87 10.38
N LEU A 77 3.61 -14.00 9.36
CA LEU A 77 2.42 -13.91 8.51
C LEU A 77 2.08 -15.23 7.84
N ARG A 78 3.06 -15.91 7.25
CA ARG A 78 2.87 -17.22 6.63
C ARG A 78 2.43 -18.30 7.62
N LYS A 79 2.88 -18.22 8.88
CA LYS A 79 2.46 -19.13 9.95
C LYS A 79 1.02 -18.83 10.39
N ALA A 80 0.64 -17.56 10.47
CA ALA A 80 -0.72 -17.14 10.79
C ALA A 80 -1.70 -17.57 9.69
N ALA A 81 -1.33 -17.42 8.41
CA ALA A 81 -2.13 -17.87 7.27
C ALA A 81 -2.30 -19.40 7.16
N ARG A 82 -1.55 -20.18 7.93
CA ARG A 82 -1.66 -21.65 7.97
C ARG A 82 -2.53 -22.15 9.14
N ARG A 83 -2.81 -21.29 10.11
CA ARG A 83 -3.73 -21.60 11.22
C ARG A 83 -5.15 -21.36 10.76
#